data_AF-A0A7S4MKG4-F1
#
_entry.id   AF-A0A7S4MKG4-F1
#
_cell.length_a   1.000
_cell.length_b   1.000
_cell.length_c   1.000
_cell.angle_alpha   90.00
_cell.angle_beta   90.00
_cell.angle_gamma   90.00
#
_symmetry.space_group_name_H-M   'P 1'
#
loop_
_entity.id
_entity.type
_entity.pdbx_description
1 polymer ?
#
loop_
_entity_poly.entity_id
_entity_poly.type
_entity_poly.pdbx_seq_one_letter_code
_entity_poly.pdbx_strand_id
1 'polypeptide(L)'
;AMSTGDGKARPGEFLTTVFKRNVEQQYHLKVKAARQLLAEVDKKFPTLPFTMRHLSDLRSAKLGITECITHGLLTPYPSMHDYSGKVAHFKCTVLLLPSGTSRVTGLKLPSYFTTDK
;
A
#
# COMPACT_ATOMS: atom_id res chain seq x y z
N ALA A 1 1.94 14.19 1.00
CA ALA A 1 3.41 14.17 1.06
C ALA A 1 3.92 15.45 0.40
N MET A 2 5.10 15.92 0.78
CA MET A 2 5.73 17.13 0.21
C MET A 2 7.10 16.76 -0.32
N SER A 3 7.50 17.35 -1.44
CA SER A 3 8.82 17.18 -2.03
C SER A 3 9.57 18.50 -2.07
N THR A 4 10.89 18.45 -1.93
CA THR A 4 11.78 19.58 -2.22
C THR A 4 12.10 19.72 -3.72
N GLY A 5 11.69 18.74 -4.53
CA GLY A 5 11.91 18.70 -5.97
C GLY A 5 10.69 19.16 -6.78
N ASP A 6 10.48 18.55 -7.95
CA ASP A 6 9.37 18.83 -8.87
C ASP A 6 8.02 18.22 -8.43
N GLY A 7 8.03 17.35 -7.41
CA GLY A 7 6.85 16.70 -6.86
C GLY A 7 6.26 15.61 -7.75
N LYS A 8 6.93 15.23 -8.83
CA LYS A 8 6.45 14.21 -9.78
C LYS A 8 6.92 12.83 -9.36
N ALA A 9 6.09 12.15 -8.58
CA ALA A 9 6.32 10.77 -8.18
C ALA A 9 6.25 9.81 -9.39
N ARG A 10 7.28 8.99 -9.56
CA ARG A 10 7.40 7.97 -10.62
C ARG A 10 7.65 6.60 -9.99
N PRO A 11 7.23 5.49 -10.64
CA PRO A 11 7.57 4.16 -10.17
C PRO A 11 9.09 3.98 -10.04
N GLY A 12 9.52 3.40 -8.93
CA GLY A 12 10.92 3.04 -8.70
C GLY A 12 11.32 1.71 -9.32
N GLU A 13 12.59 1.36 -9.13
CA GLU A 13 13.15 0.06 -9.53
C GLU A 13 12.76 -1.07 -8.56
N PHE A 14 12.35 -0.73 -7.34
CA PHE A 14 11.97 -1.72 -6.33
C PHE A 14 10.66 -2.42 -6.67
N LEU A 15 10.67 -3.74 -6.48
CA LEU A 15 9.49 -4.57 -6.68
C LEU A 15 8.33 -4.16 -5.77
N THR A 16 7.13 -4.17 -6.32
CA THR A 16 5.90 -4.01 -5.55
C THR A 16 5.68 -5.22 -4.65
N THR A 17 5.63 -5.00 -3.34
CA THR A 17 5.43 -6.06 -2.33
C THR A 17 4.18 -5.87 -1.50
N VAL A 18 3.47 -4.75 -1.65
CA VAL A 18 2.26 -4.40 -0.90
C VAL A 18 1.06 -4.39 -1.83
N PHE A 19 0.00 -5.07 -1.41
CA PHE A 19 -1.22 -5.28 -2.18
C PHE A 19 -2.44 -5.14 -1.28
N LYS A 20 -3.60 -4.84 -1.86
CA LYS A 20 -4.91 -4.87 -1.16
C LYS A 20 -5.90 -5.70 -1.97
N ARG A 21 -6.72 -6.49 -1.28
CA ARG A 21 -7.83 -7.23 -1.88
C ARG A 21 -8.93 -6.27 -2.34
N ASN A 22 -9.37 -6.39 -3.58
CA ASN A 22 -10.51 -5.67 -4.13
C ASN A 22 -11.78 -6.53 -4.07
N VAL A 23 -12.47 -6.50 -2.93
CA VAL A 23 -13.61 -7.40 -2.64
C VAL A 23 -14.76 -7.27 -3.64
N GLU A 24 -14.92 -6.10 -4.26
CA GLU A 24 -15.97 -5.84 -5.26
C GLU A 24 -15.69 -6.54 -6.60
N GLN A 25 -14.43 -6.90 -6.87
CA GLN A 25 -14.07 -7.61 -8.08
C GLN A 25 -14.07 -9.12 -7.90
N GLN A 26 -14.70 -9.78 -8.86
CA GLN A 26 -14.86 -11.22 -8.92
C GLN A 26 -14.40 -11.73 -10.28
N TYR A 27 -13.47 -12.69 -10.24
CA TYR A 27 -12.92 -13.33 -11.43
C TYR A 27 -12.57 -14.78 -11.10
N HIS A 28 -12.87 -15.69 -12.03
CA HIS A 28 -12.50 -17.10 -11.89
C HIS A 28 -11.05 -17.32 -12.33
N LEU A 29 -10.14 -17.27 -11.35
CA LEU A 29 -8.72 -17.51 -11.55
C LEU A 29 -8.44 -18.88 -12.17
N LYS A 30 -7.62 -18.90 -13.23
CA LYS A 30 -7.24 -20.08 -13.99
C LYS A 30 -6.00 -20.75 -13.43
N VAL A 31 -5.06 -20.00 -12.86
CA VAL A 31 -3.82 -20.57 -12.31
C VAL A 31 -4.06 -21.09 -10.89
N LYS A 32 -3.58 -22.32 -10.61
CA LYS A 32 -3.70 -22.95 -9.29
C LYS A 32 -3.05 -22.10 -8.19
N ALA A 33 -1.85 -21.57 -8.46
CA ALA A 33 -1.13 -20.71 -7.53
C ALA A 33 -1.90 -19.41 -7.22
N ALA A 34 -2.58 -18.81 -8.21
CA ALA A 34 -3.40 -17.63 -7.99
C ALA A 34 -4.62 -17.93 -7.12
N ARG A 35 -5.32 -19.05 -7.35
CA ARG A 35 -6.43 -19.49 -6.49
C ARG A 35 -5.99 -19.69 -5.03
N GLN A 36 -4.85 -20.35 -4.83
CA GLN A 36 -4.28 -20.57 -3.50
C GLN A 36 -3.90 -19.25 -2.82
N LEU A 37 -3.26 -18.34 -3.56
CA LEU A 37 -2.92 -17.00 -3.08
C LEU A 37 -4.17 -16.23 -2.65
N LEU A 38 -5.20 -16.18 -3.50
CA LEU A 38 -6.42 -15.42 -3.20
C LEU A 38 -7.14 -15.99 -1.97
N ALA A 39 -7.23 -17.32 -1.86
CA ALA A 39 -7.83 -17.98 -0.70
C ALA A 39 -7.07 -17.66 0.61
N GLU A 40 -5.73 -17.62 0.57
CA GLU A 40 -4.92 -17.22 1.72
C GLU A 40 -5.15 -15.75 2.08
N VAL A 41 -5.19 -14.86 1.09
CA VAL A 41 -5.42 -13.42 1.27
C VAL A 41 -6.82 -13.16 1.83
N ASP A 42 -7.87 -13.78 1.30
CA ASP A 42 -9.23 -13.61 1.79
C ASP A 42 -9.37 -14.08 3.26
N LYS A 43 -8.61 -15.10 3.65
CA LYS A 43 -8.59 -15.61 5.04
C LYS A 43 -7.81 -14.70 6.00
N LYS A 44 -6.64 -14.19 5.60
CA LYS A 44 -5.72 -13.45 6.48
C LYS A 44 -5.92 -11.93 6.43
N PHE A 45 -6.24 -11.40 5.25
CA PHE A 45 -6.23 -9.96 4.93
C PHE A 45 -7.45 -9.56 4.07
N PRO A 46 -8.70 -9.79 4.54
CA PRO A 46 -9.89 -9.70 3.71
C PRO A 46 -10.11 -8.32 3.07
N THR A 47 -9.81 -7.23 3.81
CA THR A 47 -10.06 -5.86 3.34
C THR A 47 -8.87 -4.91 3.54
N LEU A 48 -7.84 -5.34 4.29
CA LEU A 48 -6.69 -4.51 4.65
C LEU A 48 -5.51 -4.77 3.71
N PRO A 49 -4.65 -3.76 3.48
CA PRO A 49 -3.41 -3.97 2.75
C PRO A 49 -2.50 -4.98 3.46
N PHE A 50 -1.78 -5.78 2.68
CA PHE A 50 -0.84 -6.78 3.18
C PHE A 50 0.48 -6.74 2.40
N THR A 51 1.55 -7.23 3.02
CA THR A 51 2.82 -7.46 2.34
C THR A 51 2.98 -8.93 1.98
N MET A 52 3.59 -9.21 0.82
CA MET A 52 3.89 -10.58 0.41
C MET A 52 4.68 -11.37 1.45
N ARG A 53 5.48 -10.70 2.29
CA ARG A 53 6.28 -11.36 3.34
C ARG A 53 5.46 -12.17 4.34
N HIS A 54 4.18 -11.87 4.53
CA HIS A 54 3.30 -12.62 5.44
C HIS A 54 2.59 -13.82 4.80
N LEU A 55 2.84 -14.08 3.51
CA LEU A 55 2.32 -15.25 2.81
C LEU A 55 3.15 -16.48 3.13
N SER A 56 2.51 -17.65 3.19
CA SER A 56 3.20 -18.89 3.59
C SER A 56 4.22 -19.37 2.54
N ASP A 57 3.94 -19.19 1.26
CA ASP A 57 4.83 -19.59 0.17
C ASP A 57 5.03 -18.42 -0.81
N LEU A 58 6.14 -17.72 -0.64
CA LEU A 58 6.54 -16.60 -1.49
C LEU A 58 6.76 -17.00 -2.95
N ARG A 59 7.18 -18.24 -3.23
CA ARG A 59 7.48 -18.69 -4.60
C ARG A 59 6.17 -18.87 -5.37
N SER A 60 5.22 -19.60 -4.79
CA SER A 60 3.90 -19.78 -5.38
C SER A 60 3.12 -18.45 -5.44
N ALA A 61 3.23 -17.62 -4.42
CA ALA A 61 2.60 -16.29 -4.40
C ALA A 61 3.06 -15.42 -5.58
N LYS A 62 4.37 -15.35 -5.85
CA LYS A 62 4.92 -14.60 -6.99
C LYS A 62 4.38 -15.08 -8.35
N LEU A 63 4.12 -16.38 -8.49
CA LEU A 63 3.53 -16.93 -9.72
C LEU A 63 2.04 -16.58 -9.85
N GLY A 64 1.29 -16.58 -8.74
CA GLY A 64 -0.15 -16.32 -8.72
C GLY A 64 -0.52 -14.83 -8.79
N ILE A 65 0.35 -13.94 -8.32
CA ILE A 65 0.00 -12.54 -8.10
C ILE A 65 -0.27 -11.76 -9.40
N THR A 66 0.44 -12.11 -10.48
CA THR A 66 0.30 -11.44 -11.77
C THR A 66 -1.12 -11.59 -12.31
N GLU A 67 -1.71 -12.79 -12.24
CA GLU A 67 -3.10 -13.02 -12.67
C GLU A 67 -4.09 -12.20 -11.83
N CYS A 68 -3.90 -12.20 -10.51
CA CYS A 68 -4.76 -11.45 -9.59
C CYS A 68 -4.71 -9.93 -9.84
N ILE A 69 -3.56 -9.38 -10.21
CA ILE A 69 -3.43 -7.95 -10.56
C ILE A 69 -4.08 -7.68 -11.91
N THR A 70 -3.78 -8.49 -12.93
CA THR A 70 -4.30 -8.32 -14.29
C THR A 70 -5.83 -8.33 -14.33
N HIS A 71 -6.46 -9.16 -13.49
CA HIS A 71 -7.92 -9.23 -13.37
C HIS A 71 -8.51 -8.38 -12.25
N GLY A 72 -7.74 -7.45 -11.67
CA GLY A 72 -8.25 -6.44 -10.73
C GLY A 72 -8.68 -6.97 -9.36
N LEU A 73 -8.35 -8.23 -9.04
CA LEU A 73 -8.64 -8.86 -7.75
C LEU A 73 -7.74 -8.32 -6.63
N LEU A 74 -6.51 -7.94 -6.98
CA LEU A 74 -5.54 -7.31 -6.09
C LEU A 74 -5.08 -5.96 -6.65
N THR A 75 -5.13 -4.92 -5.82
CA THR A 75 -4.61 -3.60 -6.14
C THR A 75 -3.15 -3.48 -5.67
N PRO A 76 -2.18 -3.24 -6.57
CA PRO A 76 -0.78 -3.05 -6.21
C PRO A 76 -0.53 -1.65 -5.61
N TYR A 77 0.37 -1.58 -4.63
CA TYR A 77 0.90 -0.33 -4.06
C TYR A 77 2.38 -0.22 -4.42
N PRO A 78 2.73 0.25 -5.63
CA PRO A 78 4.11 0.32 -6.09
C PRO A 78 4.93 1.30 -5.26
N SER A 79 6.25 1.05 -5.21
CA SER A 79 7.19 1.98 -4.58
C SER A 79 7.40 3.19 -5.48
N MET A 80 6.90 4.34 -5.04
CA MET A 80 6.97 5.60 -5.78
C MET A 80 8.14 6.45 -5.30
N HIS A 81 8.85 7.07 -6.23
CA HIS A 81 10.04 7.87 -5.99
C HIS A 81 9.91 9.23 -6.64
N ASP A 82 10.39 10.26 -5.96
CA ASP A 82 10.73 11.54 -6.59
C ASP A 82 12.26 11.59 -6.70
N TYR A 83 12.76 11.57 -7.94
CA TYR A 83 14.19 11.57 -8.22
C TYR A 83 14.82 12.97 -8.16
N SER A 84 13.99 14.02 -8.13
CA SER A 84 14.44 15.42 -8.17
C SER A 84 14.68 16.02 -6.78
N GLY A 85 14.28 15.33 -5.71
CA GLY A 85 14.38 15.88 -4.36
C GLY A 85 14.20 14.84 -3.25
N LYS A 86 14.01 15.35 -2.03
CA LYS A 86 13.68 14.54 -0.85
C LYS A 86 12.19 14.68 -0.55
N VAL A 87 11.57 13.59 -0.12
CA VAL A 87 10.14 13.52 0.18
C VAL A 87 9.91 13.37 1.68
N ALA A 88 9.05 14.21 2.23
CA ALA A 88 8.54 14.10 3.59
C ALA A 88 7.06 13.68 3.58
N HIS A 89 6.68 12.76 4.47
CA HIS A 89 5.30 12.28 4.56
C HIS A 89 4.87 12.13 6.03
N PHE A 90 3.81 12.85 6.39
CA PHE A 90 3.09 12.67 7.65
C PHE A 90 1.69 12.14 7.36
N LYS A 91 1.30 11.08 8.06
CA LYS A 91 -0.07 10.54 8.02
C LYS A 91 -0.66 10.58 9.41
N CYS A 92 -1.95 10.89 9.48
CA CYS A 92 -2.73 10.83 10.70
C CYS A 92 -4.16 10.35 10.38
N THR A 93 -4.81 9.79 11.39
CA THR A 93 -6.22 9.46 11.37
C THR A 93 -6.94 10.44 12.29
N VAL A 94 -7.97 11.08 11.76
CA VAL A 94 -8.80 12.04 12.48
C VAL A 94 -10.23 11.51 12.61
N LEU A 95 -10.87 11.80 13.73
CA LEU A 95 -12.28 11.56 13.98
C LEU A 95 -13.02 12.89 13.84
N LEU A 96 -14.14 12.87 13.12
CA LEU A 96 -15.05 13.99 13.01
C LEU A 96 -16.21 13.73 13.98
N LEU A 97 -16.22 14.46 15.09
CA LEU A 97 -17.25 14.33 16.13
C LEU A 97 -18.10 15.60 16.19
N PRO A 98 -19.33 15.53 16.73
CA PRO A 98 -20.14 16.73 16.98
C PRO A 98 -19.43 17.77 17.88
N SER A 99 -18.58 17.32 18.79
CA SER A 99 -17.75 18.17 19.66
C SER A 99 -16.53 18.79 18.96
N GLY A 100 -16.28 18.43 17.70
CA GLY A 100 -15.14 18.88 16.90
C GLY A 100 -14.27 17.73 16.39
N THR A 101 -13.28 18.11 15.58
CA THR A 101 -12.31 17.17 14.99
C THR A 101 -11.23 16.78 15.98
N SER A 102 -11.01 15.48 16.17
CA SER A 102 -9.96 14.94 17.06
C SER A 102 -8.95 14.12 16.27
N ARG A 103 -7.65 14.41 16.43
CA ARG A 103 -6.57 13.60 15.83
C ARG A 103 -6.17 12.47 16.77
N VAL A 104 -6.35 11.22 16.33
CA VAL A 104 -6.13 10.01 17.16
C VAL A 104 -4.77 9.39 16.93
N THR A 105 -4.25 9.47 15.71
CA THR A 105 -2.93 8.92 15.35
C THR A 105 -2.05 9.97 14.66
N GLY A 106 -0.76 9.69 14.56
CA GLY A 106 0.21 10.54 13.87
C GLY A 106 1.35 11.00 14.78
N LEU A 107 2.43 11.47 14.16
CA LEU A 107 3.60 11.97 14.87
C LEU A 107 3.35 13.40 15.35
N LYS A 108 3.80 13.71 16.57
CA LYS A 108 3.94 15.11 17.02
C LYS A 108 5.05 15.76 16.21
N LEU A 109 4.88 17.03 15.84
CA LEU A 109 5.94 17.78 15.17
C LEU A 109 7.13 17.90 16.13
N PRO A 110 8.31 17.39 15.78
CA PRO A 110 9.48 17.50 16.64
C PRO A 110 9.97 18.95 16.77
N SER A 111 10.47 19.31 17.95
CA SER A 111 11.00 20.65 18.24
C SER A 111 12.33 20.97 17.58
N TYR A 112 13.02 19.96 17.04
CA TYR A 112 14.32 20.13 16.38
C TYR A 112 14.21 20.63 14.93
N PHE A 113 13.01 20.74 14.37
CA PHE A 113 12.84 21.35 13.04
C PHE A 113 12.84 22.87 13.18
N THR A 114 13.93 23.50 12.70
CA THR A 114 14.05 24.96 12.57
C THR A 114 14.12 25.33 11.09
N THR A 115 13.47 26.41 10.70
CA THR A 115 13.50 26.95 9.33
C THR A 115 13.73 28.45 9.39
N ASP A 116 14.65 28.95 8.56
CA ASP A 116 14.87 30.39 8.37
C ASP A 116 13.86 31.00 7.39
N LYS A 117 13.14 30.13 6.65
CA LYS A 117 12.01 30.48 5.80
C LYS A 117 10.71 30.44 6.58
#